data_AF-A0A9X8R7B2-F1
#
_entry.id   AF-A0A9X8R7B2-F1
#
_cell.length_a   1.000
_cell.length_b   1.000
_cell.length_c   1.000
_cell.angle_alpha   90.00
_cell.angle_beta   90.00
_cell.angle_gamma   90.00
#
_symmetry.space_group_name_H-M   'P 1'
#
loop_
_entity.id
_entity.type
_entity.pdbx_description
1 polymer ?
#
loop_
_entity_poly.entity_id
_entity_poly.type
_entity_poly.pdbx_seq_one_letter_code
_entity_poly.pdbx_strand_id
1 'polypeptide(L)'
;MTHVGALDIDIDAVRTKYTEAIDAYRGAARELDAGRPVVAASAFGAGFAREGQRIVDALEALHSTSQRFLAARGENWEQVLLLSDATVAADQLSSEFLESIAGGVENA
;
A
#
# COMPACT_ATOMS: atom_id res chain seq x y z
N MET A 1 23.08 10.04 -29.36
CA MET A 1 23.99 10.88 -28.56
C MET A 1 23.14 12.07 -28.12
N THR A 2 22.72 12.27 -26.86
CA THR A 2 23.07 11.65 -25.58
C THR A 2 21.90 12.00 -24.64
N HIS A 3 21.12 11.04 -24.14
CA HIS A 3 20.29 11.28 -22.96
C HIS A 3 20.89 10.47 -21.82
N VAL A 4 21.65 11.17 -20.98
CA VAL A 4 22.15 10.64 -19.71
C VAL A 4 21.01 10.82 -18.71
N GLY A 5 20.45 9.69 -18.27
CA GLY A 5 19.87 9.51 -16.94
C GLY A 5 18.42 9.93 -16.73
N ALA A 6 17.49 9.01 -16.93
CA ALA A 6 16.31 8.85 -16.08
C ALA A 6 15.67 7.50 -16.42
N LEU A 7 15.12 6.81 -15.44
CA LEU A 7 14.42 5.55 -15.62
C LEU A 7 13.27 5.70 -16.62
N ASP A 8 13.27 4.91 -17.70
CA ASP A 8 12.08 4.67 -18.54
C ASP A 8 11.10 3.78 -17.75
N ILE A 9 10.55 4.33 -16.68
CA ILE A 9 9.48 3.71 -15.90
C ILE A 9 8.16 4.17 -16.50
N ASP A 10 7.35 3.22 -16.92
CA ASP A 10 5.94 3.46 -17.18
C ASP A 10 5.22 3.75 -15.86
N ILE A 11 5.08 5.04 -15.55
CA ILE A 11 4.48 5.51 -14.30
C ILE A 11 2.99 5.16 -14.23
N ASP A 12 2.30 5.08 -15.37
CA ASP A 12 0.88 4.70 -15.39
C ASP A 12 0.71 3.22 -15.09
N ALA A 13 1.60 2.35 -15.59
CA ALA A 13 1.64 0.95 -15.20
C ALA A 13 1.98 0.79 -13.71
N VAL A 14 2.90 1.58 -13.18
CA VAL A 14 3.23 1.62 -11.74
C VAL A 14 2.02 2.05 -10.91
N ARG A 15 1.34 3.12 -11.33
CA ARG A 15 0.14 3.66 -10.66
C ARG A 15 -0.95 2.60 -10.60
N THR A 16 -1.22 1.96 -11.73
CA THR A 16 -2.23 0.91 -11.88
C THR A 16 -1.93 -0.25 -10.94
N LYS A 17 -0.71 -0.79 -10.99
CA LYS A 17 -0.32 -1.96 -10.21
C LYS A 17 -0.38 -1.72 -8.69
N TYR A 18 0.05 -0.55 -8.23
CA TYR A 18 -0.01 -0.23 -6.80
C TYR A 18 -1.44 0.07 -6.33
N THR A 19 -2.28 0.68 -7.18
CA THR A 19 -3.71 0.86 -6.88
C THR A 19 -4.41 -0.48 -6.71
N GLU A 20 -4.18 -1.42 -7.63
CA GLU A 20 -4.71 -2.79 -7.53
C GLU A 20 -4.23 -3.49 -6.24
N ALA A 21 -2.95 -3.32 -5.89
CA ALA A 21 -2.40 -3.90 -4.67
C ALA A 21 -3.06 -3.30 -3.41
N ILE A 22 -3.23 -1.98 -3.35
CA ILE A 22 -3.91 -1.29 -2.24
C ILE A 22 -5.34 -1.82 -2.07
N ASP A 23 -6.08 -1.92 -3.18
CA ASP A 23 -7.45 -2.41 -3.16
C ASP A 23 -7.53 -3.87 -2.75
N ALA A 24 -6.57 -4.70 -3.15
CA ALA A 24 -6.45 -6.08 -2.69
C ALA A 24 -6.21 -6.16 -1.17
N TYR A 25 -5.33 -5.33 -0.60
CA TYR A 25 -5.12 -5.31 0.86
C TYR A 25 -6.35 -4.84 1.62
N ARG A 26 -7.04 -3.81 1.12
CA ARG A 26 -8.30 -3.33 1.70
C ARG A 26 -9.40 -4.39 1.60
N GLY A 27 -9.48 -5.09 0.47
CA GLY A 27 -10.39 -6.22 0.26
C GLY A 27 -10.13 -7.33 1.27
N ALA A 28 -8.87 -7.78 1.38
CA ALA A 28 -8.46 -8.81 2.33
C ALA A 28 -8.77 -8.41 3.79
N ALA A 29 -8.60 -7.13 4.15
CA ALA A 29 -8.94 -6.63 5.49
C ALA A 29 -10.44 -6.73 5.78
N ARG A 30 -11.30 -6.41 4.80
CA ARG A 30 -12.76 -6.55 4.91
C ARG A 30 -13.18 -8.02 4.98
N GLU A 31 -12.58 -8.88 4.16
CA GLU A 31 -12.84 -10.32 4.16
C GLU A 31 -12.44 -10.96 5.49
N LEU A 32 -11.28 -10.55 6.04
CA LEU A 32 -10.81 -11.01 7.34
C LEU A 32 -11.75 -10.58 8.48
N ASP A 33 -12.31 -9.37 8.41
CA ASP A 33 -13.30 -8.87 9.37
C ASP A 33 -14.63 -9.61 9.26
N ALA A 34 -15.15 -9.78 8.04
CA ALA A 34 -16.38 -10.51 7.78
C ALA A 34 -16.28 -12.00 8.18
N GLY A 35 -15.10 -12.60 8.00
CA GLY A 35 -14.82 -14.00 8.37
C GLY A 35 -14.38 -14.21 9.82
N ARG A 36 -14.43 -13.18 10.67
CA ARG A 36 -13.95 -13.26 12.06
C ARG A 36 -14.74 -14.32 12.85
N PRO A 37 -14.06 -15.35 13.39
CA PRO A 37 -14.73 -16.37 14.20
C PRO A 37 -15.22 -15.80 15.53
N VAL A 38 -16.50 -15.99 15.83
CA VAL A 38 -17.07 -15.69 17.16
C VAL A 38 -17.12 -16.99 17.95
N VAL A 39 -16.12 -17.21 18.80
CA VAL A 39 -16.00 -18.42 19.63
C VAL A 39 -16.13 -18.05 21.10
N ALA A 40 -17.08 -18.66 21.80
CA ALA A 40 -17.17 -18.52 23.25
C ALA A 40 -16.19 -19.48 23.93
N ALA A 41 -15.49 -19.03 24.98
CA ALA A 41 -14.60 -19.89 25.77
C ALA A 41 -15.34 -21.10 26.39
N SER A 42 -16.65 -20.99 26.62
CA SER A 42 -17.51 -22.08 27.11
C SER A 42 -17.73 -23.19 26.08
N ALA A 43 -17.52 -22.94 24.79
CA ALA A 43 -17.68 -23.93 23.72
C ALA A 43 -16.62 -25.04 23.77
N PHE A 44 -15.53 -24.84 24.52
CA PHE A 44 -14.45 -25.81 24.68
C PHE A 44 -14.75 -26.92 25.70
N GLY A 45 -15.89 -26.85 26.39
CA GLY A 45 -16.36 -27.89 27.30
C GLY A 45 -15.98 -27.67 28.76
N ALA A 46 -16.64 -28.43 29.65
CA ALA A 46 -16.43 -28.34 31.08
C ALA A 46 -15.00 -28.72 31.47
N GLY A 47 -14.36 -27.92 32.32
CA GLY A 47 -12.97 -28.10 32.74
C GLY A 47 -11.92 -27.41 31.87
N PHE A 48 -12.29 -26.91 30.68
CA PHE A 48 -11.36 -26.26 29.73
C PHE A 48 -11.53 -24.74 29.62
N ALA A 49 -12.24 -24.11 30.56
CA ALA A 49 -12.55 -22.68 30.47
C ALA A 49 -11.28 -21.81 30.34
N ARG A 50 -10.19 -22.18 31.01
CA ARG A 50 -8.91 -21.46 30.94
C ARG A 50 -8.25 -21.60 29.57
N GLU A 51 -8.16 -22.81 29.05
CA GLU A 51 -7.58 -23.10 27.74
C GLU A 51 -8.43 -22.50 26.62
N GLY A 52 -9.76 -22.59 26.73
CA GLY A 52 -10.71 -21.97 25.82
C GLY A 52 -10.54 -20.45 25.78
N GLN A 53 -10.40 -19.79 26.93
CA GLN A 53 -10.12 -18.35 26.98
C GLN A 53 -8.80 -18.01 26.30
N ARG A 54 -7.74 -18.78 26.54
CA ARG A 54 -6.43 -18.56 25.87
C ARG A 54 -6.52 -18.66 24.35
N ILE A 55 -7.35 -19.57 23.83
CA ILE A 55 -7.57 -19.70 22.39
C ILE A 55 -8.35 -18.50 21.85
N VAL A 56 -9.41 -18.07 22.53
CA VAL A 56 -10.17 -16.86 22.15
C VAL A 56 -9.26 -15.63 22.14
N ASP A 57 -8.44 -15.44 23.16
CA ASP A 57 -7.48 -14.32 23.24
C ASP A 57 -6.45 -14.39 22.11
N ALA A 58 -5.96 -15.59 21.77
CA ALA A 58 -5.01 -15.78 20.68
C ALA A 58 -5.64 -15.49 19.31
N LEU A 59 -6.89 -15.90 19.08
CA LEU A 59 -7.64 -15.58 17.87
C LEU A 59 -7.86 -14.07 17.73
N GLU A 60 -8.17 -13.39 18.84
CA GLU A 60 -8.33 -11.93 18.85
C GLU A 60 -7.01 -11.21 18.54
N ALA A 61 -5.91 -11.65 19.17
CA ALA A 61 -4.59 -11.10 18.92
C ALA A 61 -4.14 -11.32 17.46
N LEU A 62 -4.44 -12.50 16.89
CA LEU A 62 -4.17 -12.81 15.49
C LEU A 62 -4.97 -11.90 14.57
N HIS A 63 -6.27 -11.75 14.82
CA HIS A 63 -7.15 -10.89 14.04
C HIS A 63 -6.65 -9.43 14.05
N SER A 64 -6.41 -8.88 15.25
CA SER A 64 -5.90 -7.51 15.42
C SER A 64 -4.55 -7.30 14.72
N THR A 65 -3.64 -8.28 14.80
CA THR A 65 -2.32 -8.18 14.18
C THR A 65 -2.42 -8.23 12.66
N SER A 66 -3.24 -9.13 12.12
CA SER A 66 -3.48 -9.24 10.68
C SER A 66 -4.13 -7.97 10.12
N GLN A 67 -5.11 -7.38 10.83
CA GLN A 67 -5.71 -6.10 10.44
C GLN A 67 -4.66 -4.98 10.36
N ARG A 68 -3.84 -4.83 11.40
CA ARG A 68 -2.76 -3.82 11.43
C ARG A 68 -1.76 -4.02 10.30
N PHE A 69 -1.39 -5.27 10.02
CA PHE A 69 -0.47 -5.59 8.93
C PHE A 69 -1.04 -5.20 7.56
N LEU A 70 -2.30 -5.55 7.28
CA LEU A 70 -2.96 -5.23 6.02
C LEU A 70 -3.10 -3.72 5.83
N ALA A 71 -3.51 -3.00 6.88
CA ALA A 71 -3.60 -1.53 6.87
C ALA A 71 -2.24 -0.88 6.59
N ALA A 72 -1.21 -1.23 7.36
CA ALA A 72 0.13 -0.68 7.18
C ALA A 72 0.70 -0.99 5.78
N ARG A 73 0.40 -2.16 5.22
CA ARG A 73 0.84 -2.50 3.87
C ARG A 73 0.14 -1.65 2.81
N GLY A 74 -1.14 -1.37 2.95
CA GLY A 74 -1.88 -0.44 2.10
C GLY A 74 -1.32 0.99 2.16
N GLU A 75 -1.14 1.52 3.37
CA GLU A 75 -0.58 2.87 3.60
C GLU A 75 0.83 3.03 2.99
N ASN A 76 1.67 2.01 3.13
CA ASN A 76 3.02 2.03 2.53
C ASN A 76 2.97 2.15 1.00
N TRP A 77 2.01 1.50 0.34
CA TRP A 77 1.87 1.60 -1.11
C TRP A 77 1.31 2.96 -1.55
N GLU A 78 0.42 3.56 -0.76
CA GLU A 78 -0.03 4.94 -0.98
C GLU A 78 1.13 5.94 -0.92
N GLN A 79 2.06 5.76 0.03
CA GLN A 79 3.26 6.59 0.11
C GLN A 79 4.18 6.43 -1.10
N VAL A 80 4.34 5.21 -1.62
CA VAL A 80 5.13 4.94 -2.84
C VAL A 80 4.50 5.62 -4.06
N LEU A 81 3.17 5.59 -4.19
CA LEU A 81 2.47 6.31 -5.25
C LEU A 81 2.69 7.82 -5.16
N LEU A 82 2.55 8.39 -3.96
CA LEU A 82 2.74 9.82 -3.75
C LEU A 82 4.17 10.27 -4.10
N LEU A 83 5.18 9.48 -3.74
CA LEU A 83 6.57 9.76 -4.10
C LEU A 83 6.80 9.65 -5.62
N SER A 84 6.16 8.68 -6.26
CA SER A 84 6.26 8.48 -7.72
C SER A 84 5.66 9.67 -8.46
N ASP A 85 4.47 10.13 -8.04
CA ASP A 85 3.81 11.31 -8.60
C ASP A 85 4.63 12.59 -8.42
N ALA A 86 5.22 12.79 -7.23
CA ALA A 86 6.10 13.92 -6.98
C ALA A 86 7.36 13.90 -7.86
N THR A 87 7.90 12.71 -8.15
CA THR A 87 9.07 12.55 -9.02
C THR A 87 8.74 12.92 -10.47
N VAL A 88 7.59 12.46 -10.99
CA VAL A 88 7.16 12.83 -12.35
C VAL A 88 6.92 14.34 -12.48
N ALA A 89 6.26 14.95 -11.49
CA ALA A 89 6.03 16.39 -11.51
C ALA A 89 7.34 17.18 -11.54
N ALA A 90 8.35 16.74 -10.78
CA ALA A 90 9.67 17.38 -10.77
C ALA A 90 10.42 17.22 -12.11
N ASP A 91 10.31 16.04 -12.75
CA ASP A 91 10.93 15.77 -14.05
C ASP A 91 10.29 16.61 -15.18
N GLN A 92 8.96 16.72 -15.17
CA GLN A 92 8.23 17.56 -16.12
C GLN A 92 8.61 19.04 -15.99
N LEU A 93 8.65 19.58 -14.76
CA LEU A 93 9.08 20.97 -14.51
C LEU A 93 10.52 21.22 -14.97
N SER A 94 11.40 20.24 -14.78
CA SER A 94 12.80 20.33 -15.21
C SER A 94 12.90 20.34 -16.74
N SER A 95 12.09 19.52 -17.42
CA SER A 95 12.03 19.46 -18.88
C SER A 95 11.49 20.77 -19.49
N GLU A 96 10.39 21.31 -18.96
CA GLU A 96 9.82 22.60 -19.37
C GLU A 96 10.82 23.75 -19.21
N PHE A 97 11.59 23.75 -18.12
CA PHE A 97 12.64 24.75 -17.89
C PHE A 97 13.78 24.65 -18.91
N LEU A 98 14.23 23.43 -19.23
CA LEU A 98 15.28 23.21 -20.23
C LEU A 98 14.82 23.62 -21.63
N GLU A 99 13.58 23.32 -22.02
CA GLU A 99 12.99 23.77 -23.29
C GLU A 99 12.90 25.30 -23.36
N SER A 100 12.52 25.97 -22.26
CA SER A 100 12.48 27.43 -22.19
C SER A 100 13.86 28.07 -22.41
N ILE A 101 14.93 27.50 -21.82
CA ILE A 101 16.30 27.97 -22.06
C ILE A 101 16.70 27.74 -23.52
N ALA A 102 16.44 26.55 -24.06
CA ALA A 102 16.81 26.21 -25.44
C ALA A 102 16.11 27.14 -26.47
N GLY A 103 14.80 27.38 -26.32
CA GLY A 103 14.05 28.28 -27.19
C GLY A 103 14.41 29.77 -27.01
N GLY A 104 14.95 30.16 -25.86
CA GLY A 104 15.49 31.50 -25.62
C GLY A 104 16.83 31.75 -26.31
N VAL A 105 17.61 30.69 -26.56
CA VAL A 105 18.90 30.77 -27.28
C VAL A 105 18.72 30.83 -28.80
N GLU A 106 17.62 30.29 -29.35
CA GLU A 106 17.33 30.33 -30.80
C GLU A 106 16.73 31.68 -31.29
N ASN A 107 16.25 32.53 -30.38
CA ASN A 107 15.64 33.83 -30.68
C ASN A 107 16.51 35.05 -30.30
N ALA A 108 17.79 34.83 -29.96
CA ALA A 108 18.77 35.86 -29.62
C ALA A 108 19.92 35.88 -30.65
#